data_AF-A0A1S6FQN8-F1
#
_entry.id   AF-A0A1S6FQN8-F1
#
_cell.length_a   1.000
_cell.length_b   1.000
_cell.length_c   1.000
_cell.angle_alpha   90.00
_cell.angle_beta   90.00
_cell.angle_gamma   90.00
#
_symmetry.space_group_name_H-M   'P 1'
#
loop_
_entity.id
_entity.type
_entity.pdbx_description
1 polymer ?
#
loop_
_entity_poly.entity_id
_entity_poly.type
_entity_poly.pdbx_seq_one_letter_code
_entity_poly.pdbx_strand_id
1 'polypeptide(L)' 'MSHAELIETAAYLEVDPTGLDTEALRAEVKRVGEARWTEENREAIEQWNAWEKSHGSPLDRYRGF' A
#
# COMPACT_ATOMS: atom_id res chain seq x y z
N MET A 1 4.90 -12.69 -7.75
CA MET A 1 3.66 -13.26 -7.21
C MET A 1 3.03 -14.20 -8.23
N SER A 2 3.28 -15.48 -8.03
CA SER A 2 2.60 -16.65 -8.57
C SER A 2 1.13 -16.69 -8.14
N HIS A 3 0.34 -17.58 -8.74
CA HIS A 3 -1.07 -17.75 -8.40
C HIS A 3 -1.28 -18.27 -6.96
N ALA A 4 -0.42 -19.18 -6.50
CA ALA A 4 -0.47 -19.68 -5.11
C ALA A 4 -0.26 -18.55 -4.09
N GLU A 5 0.78 -17.72 -4.30
CA GLU A 5 1.05 -16.54 -3.46
C GLU A 5 -0.12 -15.53 -3.50
N LEU A 6 -0.81 -15.41 -4.64
CA LEU A 6 -1.98 -14.52 -4.77
C LEU A 6 -3.16 -15.00 -3.92
N ILE A 7 -3.44 -16.30 -3.91
CA ILE A 7 -4.52 -16.89 -3.09
C ILE A 7 -4.20 -16.77 -1.59
N GLU A 8 -2.95 -17.02 -1.19
CA GLU A 8 -2.52 -16.83 0.20
C GLU A 8 -2.66 -15.37 0.63
N THR A 9 -2.26 -14.43 -0.22
CA THR A 9 -2.41 -13.00 0.05
C THR A 9 -3.88 -12.59 0.14
N ALA A 10 -4.73 -13.12 -0.75
CA ALA A 10 -6.18 -12.88 -0.70
C ALA A 10 -6.78 -13.38 0.62
N ALA A 11 -6.39 -14.57 1.08
CA ALA A 11 -6.84 -15.10 2.37
C ALA A 11 -6.38 -14.23 3.56
N TYR A 12 -5.13 -13.78 3.55
CA TYR A 12 -4.60 -12.87 4.59
C TYR A 12 -5.32 -11.51 4.62
N LEU A 13 -5.74 -11.01 3.46
CA LEU A 13 -6.47 -9.74 3.32
C LEU A 13 -7.98 -9.90 3.36
N GLU A 14 -8.50 -11.10 3.63
CA GLU A 14 -9.94 -11.40 3.65
C GLU A 14 -10.67 -11.03 2.33
N VAL A 15 -9.96 -11.17 1.20
CA VAL A 15 -10.50 -10.97 -0.15
C VAL A 15 -11.06 -12.28 -0.68
N ASP A 16 -12.33 -12.30 -1.09
CA ASP A 16 -12.97 -13.46 -1.72
C ASP A 16 -12.51 -13.60 -3.19
N PRO A 17 -11.85 -14.71 -3.57
CA PRO A 17 -11.43 -14.95 -4.95
C PRO A 17 -12.56 -15.45 -5.86
N THR A 18 -13.74 -15.77 -5.32
CA THR A 18 -14.82 -16.41 -6.06
C THR A 18 -15.30 -15.54 -7.23
N GLY A 19 -15.27 -16.08 -8.44
CA GLY A 19 -15.74 -15.40 -9.65
C GLY A 19 -14.79 -14.34 -10.20
N LEU A 20 -13.61 -14.16 -9.59
CA LEU A 20 -12.55 -13.28 -10.11
C LEU A 20 -11.58 -14.08 -10.99
N ASP A 21 -11.20 -13.51 -12.12
CA ASP A 21 -10.02 -13.98 -12.83
C ASP A 21 -8.74 -13.54 -12.09
N THR A 22 -7.58 -14.00 -12.57
CA THR A 22 -6.30 -13.73 -11.91
C THR A 22 -5.92 -12.24 -11.90
N GLU A 23 -6.34 -11.48 -12.90
CA GLU A 23 -6.04 -10.05 -12.99
C GLU A 23 -6.93 -9.25 -12.05
N ALA A 24 -8.23 -9.55 -12.05
CA ALA A 24 -9.20 -8.96 -11.14
C ALA A 24 -8.86 -9.25 -9.67
N LEU A 25 -8.48 -10.49 -9.34
CA LEU A 25 -8.05 -10.86 -7.98
C LEU A 25 -6.79 -10.10 -7.57
N ARG A 26 -5.82 -9.94 -8.48
CA ARG A 26 -4.60 -9.17 -8.22
C ARG A 26 -4.90 -7.69 -7.96
N ALA A 27 -5.82 -7.10 -8.73
CA ALA A 27 -6.23 -5.72 -8.54
C ALA A 27 -6.90 -5.52 -7.18
N GLU A 28 -7.78 -6.46 -6.78
CA GLU A 28 -8.49 -6.37 -5.51
C GLU A 28 -7.56 -6.58 -4.30
N VAL A 29 -6.68 -7.57 -4.36
CA VAL A 29 -5.62 -7.79 -3.35
C VAL A 29 -4.76 -6.54 -3.19
N LYS A 30 -4.36 -5.91 -4.29
CA LYS A 30 -3.58 -4.66 -4.25
C LYS A 30 -4.39 -3.54 -3.58
N ARG A 31 -5.64 -3.34 -3.98
CA ARG A 31 -6.51 -2.29 -3.45
C ARG A 31 -6.72 -2.43 -1.93
N VAL A 32 -7.04 -3.64 -1.47
CA VAL A 32 -7.26 -3.92 -0.04
C VAL A 32 -5.96 -3.82 0.75
N GLY A 33 -4.86 -4.34 0.22
CA GLY A 33 -3.55 -4.25 0.84
C GLY A 33 -3.09 -2.79 1.00
N GLU A 34 -3.25 -1.96 -0.04
CA GLU A 34 -2.93 -0.53 0.01
C GLU A 34 -3.80 0.22 1.04
N ALA A 35 -5.09 -0.09 1.12
CA ALA A 35 -5.99 0.50 2.10
C ALA A 35 -5.58 0.14 3.54
N ARG A 36 -5.32 -1.14 3.80
CA ARG A 36 -4.88 -1.64 5.12
C ARG A 36 -3.53 -1.05 5.52
N TRP A 37 -2.56 -1.03 4.61
CA TRP A 37 -1.25 -0.43 4.89
C TRP A 37 -1.37 1.06 5.20
N THR A 38 -2.18 1.79 4.43
CA THR A 38 -2.42 3.23 4.65
C THR A 38 -3.04 3.46 6.03
N GLU A 39 -3.98 2.61 6.43
CA GLU A 39 -4.60 2.67 7.75
C GLU A 39 -3.59 2.42 8.87
N GLU A 40 -2.84 1.32 8.78
CA GLU A 40 -1.84 0.91 9.78
C GLU A 40 -0.71 1.93 9.91
N ASN A 41 -0.37 2.64 8.84
CA ASN A 41 0.75 3.60 8.79
C ASN A 41 0.28 5.06 8.86
N ARG A 42 -1.02 5.32 9.03
CA ARG A 42 -1.58 6.68 8.99
C ARG A 42 -0.86 7.62 9.93
N GLU A 43 -0.67 7.21 11.18
CA GLU A 43 -0.01 8.03 12.20
C GLU A 43 1.45 8.34 11.83
N ALA A 44 2.20 7.33 11.35
CA ALA A 44 3.59 7.52 10.93
C ALA A 44 3.69 8.48 9.74
N ILE A 45 2.78 8.36 8.77
CA ILE A 45 2.67 9.26 7.62
C ILE A 45 2.37 10.69 8.09
N GLU A 46 1.40 10.87 8.99
CA GLU A 46 1.03 12.17 9.54
C GLU A 46 2.19 12.82 10.31
N GLN A 47 2.89 12.05 11.15
CA GLN A 47 4.07 12.50 11.89
C GLN A 47 5.19 12.93 10.95
N TRP A 48 5.48 12.13 9.92
CA TRP A 48 6.47 12.48 8.91
C TRP A 48 6.10 13.76 8.16
N ASN A 49 4.84 13.88 7.71
CA ASN A 49 4.34 15.07 7.02
C ASN A 49 4.42 16.33 7.90
N ALA A 50 4.13 16.22 9.19
CA ALA A 50 4.24 17.32 10.14
C ALA A 50 5.71 17.75 10.34
N TRP A 51 6.63 16.78 10.38
CA TRP A 51 8.06 17.04 10.46
C TRP A 51 8.56 17.72 9.20
N GLU A 52 8.21 17.21 8.01
CA GLU A 52 8.59 17.80 6.72
C GLU A 52 8.06 19.23 6.56
N LYS A 53 6.83 19.51 7.02
CA LYS A 53 6.27 20.87 6.99
C LYS A 53 7.04 21.86 7.86
N SER A 54 7.66 21.41 8.95
CA SER A 54 8.43 22.26 9.87
C SER A 54 9.92 22.34 9.53
N HIS A 55 10.48 21.34 8.87
CA HIS A 55 11.93 21.23 8.60
C HIS A 55 12.30 21.30 7.11
N GLY A 56 11.32 21.27 6.22
CA GLY A 56 11.52 21.08 4.78
C GLY A 56 11.78 19.60 4.44
N SER A 57 11.84 19.29 3.14
CA SER A 57 12.14 17.93 2.70
C SER A 57 13.64 17.68 2.81
N PRO A 58 14.11 16.59 3.46
CA PRO A 58 15.53 16.22 3.44
C PRO A 58 16.04 15.94 2.02
N LEU A 59 15.11 15.68 1.10
CA LEU A 59 15.37 15.43 -0.32
C LEU A 59 15.38 16.71 -1.16
N ASP A 60 14.98 17.87 -0.62
CA ASP A 60 14.98 19.13 -1.37
C ASP A 60 16.39 19.48 -1.88
N ARG A 61 17.45 19.10 -1.14
CA ARG A 61 18.86 19.24 -1.58
C ARG A 61 19.21 18.47 -2.86
N TYR A 62 18.40 17.49 -3.24
CA TYR A 62 18.57 16.67 -4.44
C TYR A 62 17.56 17.00 -5.54
N ARG A 63 16.58 17.87 -5.27
CA ARG A 63 15.69 18.45 -6.28
C ARG A 63 16.42 19.57 -7.03
N GLY A 64 17.58 19.24 -7.60
CA GLY A 64 18.28 20.09 -8.56
C GLY A 64 17.85 19.69 -9.97
N PHE A 65 17.42 20.67 -10.77
CA PHE A 65 17.26 20.52 -12.21
C PHE A 65 18.63 20.62 -12.89
#